data_AF-A0A3D8HTK0-F1
#
_entry.id   AF-A0A3D8HTK0-F1
#
_cell.length_a   1.000
_cell.length_b   1.000
_cell.length_c   1.000
_cell.angle_alpha   90.00
_cell.angle_beta   90.00
_cell.angle_gamma   90.00
#
_symmetry.space_group_name_H-M   'P 1'
#
loop_
_entity.id
_entity.type
_entity.pdbx_description
1 polymer ?
#
loop_
_entity_poly.entity_id
_entity_poly.type
_entity_poly.pdbx_seq_one_letter_code
_entity_poly.pdbx_strand_id
1 'polypeptide(L)'
;MRVVILCLALLSLGYCNPSNFKAQLNQDFAFIQQNIGGDSLLIEATYYEIGDPENGIEPDLLRSLKAYGKLYQSKNPVASYKLGMLAWMYQENKNSVEKNIINELKKIDGLNPEKYLKNGSEWNKEVRYEEISNLNRIAYGIYLFSQNKYNESIKVLNSQYVSERSLAQLYIAFNYLQLKRTDLADFYLNKACNNPQIDNSVFEFCANSASLNRENIDW
;
A
#
# COMPACT_ATOMS: atom_id res chain seq x y z
N MET A 1 -7.99 21.95 -41.64
CA MET A 1 -8.82 23.02 -41.06
C MET A 1 -10.26 22.83 -41.54
N ARG A 2 -11.09 22.13 -40.76
CA ARG A 2 -12.54 22.02 -40.97
C ARG A 2 -13.23 22.05 -39.61
N VAL A 3 -13.74 23.25 -39.34
CA VAL A 3 -14.87 23.67 -38.51
C VAL A 3 -15.47 22.61 -37.58
N VAL A 4 -15.20 22.82 -36.29
CA VAL A 4 -15.94 22.34 -35.13
C VAL A 4 -17.23 23.18 -34.99
N ILE A 5 -18.24 22.58 -34.37
CA ILE A 5 -19.54 23.12 -33.89
C ILE A 5 -20.73 22.81 -34.80
N LEU A 6 -21.53 21.84 -34.38
CA LEU A 6 -22.98 22.00 -34.16
C LEU A 6 -23.40 21.01 -33.06
N CYS A 7 -23.46 21.48 -31.81
CA CYS A 7 -24.70 21.71 -31.04
C CYS A 7 -25.55 20.44 -30.87
N LEU A 8 -25.55 19.83 -29.68
CA LEU A 8 -26.49 20.18 -28.61
C LEU A 8 -27.92 20.35 -29.12
N ALA A 9 -28.62 19.22 -29.31
CA ALA A 9 -30.04 19.10 -29.06
C ALA A 9 -30.38 17.60 -29.06
N LEU A 10 -30.49 17.02 -27.87
CA LEU A 10 -31.66 16.26 -27.44
C LEU A 10 -31.40 15.80 -26.00
N LEU A 11 -31.72 16.73 -25.09
CA LEU A 11 -32.35 16.39 -23.82
C LEU A 11 -33.60 15.57 -24.13
N SER A 12 -33.45 14.27 -24.32
CA SER A 12 -34.50 13.33 -23.97
C SER A 12 -34.08 12.74 -22.65
N LEU A 13 -34.86 13.07 -21.61
CA LEU A 13 -35.00 12.40 -20.32
C LEU A 13 -34.62 10.91 -20.40
N GLY A 14 -33.32 10.65 -20.31
CA GLY A 14 -32.78 9.33 -20.13
C GLY A 14 -32.39 9.28 -18.69
N TYR A 15 -33.16 8.55 -17.88
CA TYR A 15 -32.64 7.96 -16.67
C TYR A 15 -31.20 7.55 -16.94
N CYS A 16 -30.24 8.12 -16.19
CA CYS A 16 -28.88 7.62 -16.17
C CYS A 16 -29.01 6.18 -15.67
N ASN A 17 -29.17 5.24 -16.59
CA ASN A 17 -29.49 3.87 -16.27
C ASN A 17 -28.15 3.27 -15.86
N PRO A 18 -27.95 2.94 -14.57
CA PRO A 18 -26.64 2.50 -14.05
C PRO A 18 -26.10 1.27 -14.81
N SER A 19 -27.00 0.53 -15.47
CA SER A 19 -26.69 -0.59 -16.36
C SER A 19 -25.87 -0.22 -17.60
N ASN A 20 -26.07 0.96 -18.20
CA ASN A 20 -25.28 1.39 -19.37
C ASN A 20 -23.88 1.84 -18.97
N PHE A 21 -23.73 2.51 -17.83
CA PHE A 21 -22.43 2.96 -17.34
C PHE A 21 -21.50 1.78 -17.03
N LYS A 22 -22.00 0.74 -16.34
CA LYS A 22 -21.21 -0.46 -16.04
C LYS A 22 -20.76 -1.22 -17.28
N ALA A 23 -21.60 -1.26 -18.32
CA ALA A 23 -21.24 -1.89 -19.60
C ALA A 23 -20.16 -1.08 -20.33
N GLN A 24 -20.30 0.25 -20.34
CA GLN A 24 -19.33 1.18 -20.91
C GLN A 24 -17.97 1.10 -20.20
N LEU A 25 -17.97 1.08 -18.87
CA LEU A 25 -16.75 0.97 -18.06
C LEU A 25 -15.99 -0.34 -18.33
N ASN A 26 -16.70 -1.46 -18.51
CA ASN A 26 -16.06 -2.72 -18.88
C ASN A 26 -15.44 -2.68 -20.29
N GLN A 27 -16.07 -1.95 -21.22
CA GLN A 27 -15.50 -1.71 -22.55
C GLN A 27 -14.27 -0.81 -22.46
N ASP A 28 -14.31 0.23 -21.62
CA ASP A 28 -13.17 1.12 -21.38
C ASP A 28 -12.02 0.37 -20.72
N PHE A 29 -12.26 -0.49 -19.73
CA PHE A 29 -11.20 -1.33 -19.17
C PHE A 29 -10.62 -2.29 -20.20
N ALA A 30 -11.44 -2.94 -21.02
CA ALA A 30 -10.95 -3.80 -22.10
C ALA A 30 -10.13 -3.02 -23.13
N PHE A 31 -10.56 -1.81 -23.47
CA PHE A 31 -9.88 -0.90 -24.39
C PHE A 31 -8.53 -0.42 -23.82
N ILE A 32 -8.51 0.04 -22.57
CA ILE A 32 -7.28 0.46 -21.86
C ILE A 32 -6.34 -0.75 -21.71
N GLN A 33 -6.87 -1.95 -21.40
CA GLN A 33 -6.05 -3.16 -21.31
C GLN A 33 -5.40 -3.52 -22.65
N GLN A 34 -6.11 -3.37 -23.77
CA GLN A 34 -5.57 -3.62 -25.11
C GLN A 34 -4.57 -2.56 -25.58
N ASN A 35 -4.68 -1.31 -25.11
CA ASN A 35 -3.92 -0.18 -25.68
C ASN A 35 -2.90 0.47 -24.74
N ILE A 36 -3.03 0.31 -23.41
CA ILE A 36 -2.24 1.02 -22.38
C ILE A 36 -1.51 0.02 -21.45
N GLY A 37 -1.90 -1.26 -21.42
CA GLY A 37 -1.16 -2.31 -20.70
C GLY A 37 -1.46 -2.37 -19.19
N GLY A 38 -0.45 -2.67 -18.36
CA GLY A 38 -0.62 -3.02 -16.93
C GLY A 38 -1.30 -1.96 -16.06
N ASP A 39 -1.28 -0.69 -16.46
CA ASP A 39 -1.93 0.40 -15.72
C ASP A 39 -3.46 0.28 -15.75
N SER A 40 -4.04 -0.39 -16.75
CA SER A 40 -5.47 -0.69 -16.81
C SER A 40 -5.93 -1.54 -15.63
N LEU A 41 -5.10 -2.53 -15.25
CA LEU A 41 -5.38 -3.42 -14.14
C LEU A 41 -5.26 -2.70 -12.81
N LEU A 42 -4.37 -1.71 -12.71
CA LEU A 42 -4.23 -0.92 -11.48
C LEU A 42 -5.46 -0.03 -11.28
N ILE A 43 -5.93 0.63 -12.34
CA ILE A 43 -7.16 1.41 -12.31
C ILE A 43 -8.34 0.50 -11.94
N GLU A 44 -8.51 -0.65 -12.62
CA GLU A 44 -9.58 -1.60 -12.30
C GLU A 44 -9.51 -2.05 -10.84
N ALA A 45 -8.32 -2.42 -10.35
CA ALA A 45 -8.13 -2.87 -8.98
C ALA A 45 -8.51 -1.80 -7.97
N THR A 46 -8.01 -0.57 -8.13
CA THR A 46 -8.31 0.55 -7.22
C THR A 46 -9.78 0.96 -7.29
N TYR A 47 -10.35 1.00 -8.48
CA TYR A 47 -11.73 1.45 -8.70
C TYR A 47 -12.74 0.48 -8.07
N TYR A 48 -12.55 -0.83 -8.20
CA TYR A 48 -13.40 -1.82 -7.52
C TYR A 48 -13.05 -2.04 -6.05
N GLU A 49 -11.87 -1.60 -5.58
CA GLU A 49 -11.54 -1.60 -4.15
C GLU A 49 -12.35 -0.54 -3.39
N ILE A 50 -12.44 0.66 -3.97
CA ILE A 50 -13.07 1.84 -3.32
C ILE A 50 -14.57 1.92 -3.66
N GLY A 51 -14.97 1.45 -4.84
CA GLY A 51 -16.28 1.76 -5.42
C GLY A 51 -16.36 3.20 -5.92
N ASP A 52 -17.50 3.52 -6.53
CA ASP A 52 -17.85 4.87 -7.00
C ASP A 52 -19.36 5.07 -6.83
N PRO A 53 -19.80 5.59 -5.67
CA PRO A 53 -21.22 5.79 -5.38
C PRO A 53 -21.89 6.79 -6.34
N GLU A 54 -21.15 7.79 -6.82
CA GLU A 54 -21.67 8.82 -7.73
C GLU A 54 -22.06 8.20 -9.08
N ASN A 55 -21.34 7.16 -9.49
CA ASN A 55 -21.60 6.42 -10.72
C ASN A 55 -22.31 5.06 -10.49
N GLY A 56 -22.80 4.80 -9.27
CA GLY A 56 -23.56 3.59 -8.94
C GLY A 56 -22.75 2.30 -8.95
N ILE A 57 -21.47 2.38 -8.62
CA ILE A 57 -20.54 1.24 -8.60
C ILE A 57 -20.23 0.88 -7.16
N GLU A 58 -20.77 -0.25 -6.75
CA GLU A 58 -20.48 -0.84 -5.45
C GLU A 58 -19.04 -1.38 -5.40
N PRO A 59 -18.36 -1.30 -4.24
CA PRO A 59 -17.11 -2.00 -4.02
C PRO A 59 -17.23 -3.50 -4.32
N ASP A 60 -16.28 -4.03 -5.07
CA ASP A 60 -16.15 -5.45 -5.39
C ASP A 60 -14.72 -5.90 -5.10
N LEU A 61 -14.47 -6.21 -3.82
CA LEU A 61 -13.16 -6.61 -3.33
C LEU A 61 -12.63 -7.88 -4.00
N LEU A 62 -13.51 -8.81 -4.41
CA LEU A 62 -13.07 -10.04 -5.08
C LEU A 62 -12.58 -9.73 -6.50
N ARG A 63 -13.25 -8.83 -7.22
CA ARG A 63 -12.79 -8.36 -8.54
C ARG A 63 -11.49 -7.59 -8.43
N SER A 64 -11.41 -6.66 -7.47
CA SER A 64 -10.18 -5.92 -7.18
C SER A 64 -9.01 -6.86 -6.88
N LEU A 65 -9.22 -7.86 -6.02
CA LEU A 65 -8.20 -8.84 -5.64
C LEU A 65 -7.69 -9.65 -6.84
N LYS A 66 -8.57 -10.03 -7.77
CA LYS A 66 -8.17 -10.73 -9.01
C LYS A 66 -7.31 -9.84 -9.91
N ALA A 67 -7.62 -8.55 -10.01
CA ALA A 67 -6.82 -7.59 -10.76
C ALA A 67 -5.44 -7.39 -10.09
N TYR A 68 -5.40 -7.21 -8.77
CA TYR A 68 -4.14 -7.20 -8.01
C TYR A 68 -3.34 -8.50 -8.17
N GLY A 69 -4.00 -9.67 -8.23
CA GLY A 69 -3.34 -10.94 -8.51
C GLY A 69 -2.61 -10.97 -9.84
N LYS A 70 -3.23 -10.45 -10.91
CA LYS A 70 -2.58 -10.32 -12.23
C LYS A 70 -1.40 -9.34 -12.20
N LEU A 71 -1.57 -8.20 -11.53
CA LEU A 71 -0.52 -7.20 -11.36
C LEU A 71 0.69 -7.74 -10.58
N TYR A 72 0.44 -8.55 -9.54
CA TYR A 72 1.49 -9.18 -8.74
C TYR A 72 2.35 -10.13 -9.58
N GLN A 73 1.75 -10.92 -10.47
CA GLN A 73 2.50 -11.78 -11.40
C GLN A 73 3.38 -10.95 -12.36
N SER A 74 2.98 -9.73 -12.67
CA SER A 74 3.75 -8.75 -13.45
C SER A 74 4.73 -7.93 -12.61
N LYS A 75 5.01 -8.34 -11.36
CA LYS A 75 5.95 -7.68 -10.43
C LYS A 75 5.56 -6.24 -10.07
N ASN A 76 4.27 -5.97 -9.93
CA ASN A 76 3.78 -4.66 -9.51
C ASN A 76 3.85 -4.50 -7.97
N PRO A 77 4.59 -3.52 -7.43
CA PRO A 77 4.76 -3.35 -5.99
C PRO A 77 3.52 -2.78 -5.27
N VAL A 78 2.60 -2.11 -5.96
CA VAL A 78 1.31 -1.70 -5.37
C VAL A 78 0.47 -2.95 -5.06
N ALA A 79 0.37 -3.86 -6.02
CA ALA A 79 -0.31 -5.13 -5.81
C ALA A 79 0.36 -5.95 -4.70
N SER A 80 1.71 -5.99 -4.68
CA SER A 80 2.47 -6.66 -3.62
C SER A 80 2.10 -6.12 -2.24
N TYR A 81 2.03 -4.79 -2.08
CA TYR A 81 1.65 -4.17 -0.82
C TYR A 81 0.23 -4.56 -0.42
N LYS A 82 -0.75 -4.37 -1.31
CA LYS A 82 -2.16 -4.64 -1.03
C LYS A 82 -2.42 -6.10 -0.64
N LEU A 83 -1.83 -7.05 -1.39
CA LEU A 83 -1.94 -8.47 -1.10
C LEU A 83 -1.23 -8.84 0.21
N GLY A 84 -0.06 -8.25 0.47
CA GLY A 84 0.70 -8.46 1.71
C GLY A 84 -0.06 -7.97 2.94
N MET A 85 -0.64 -6.77 2.90
CA MET A 85 -1.45 -6.24 3.99
C MET A 85 -2.69 -7.08 4.25
N LEU A 86 -3.38 -7.54 3.20
CA LEU A 86 -4.54 -8.42 3.33
C LEU A 86 -4.17 -9.78 3.94
N ALA A 87 -3.05 -10.37 3.52
CA ALA A 87 -2.52 -11.59 4.11
C ALA A 87 -2.18 -11.38 5.59
N TRP A 88 -1.61 -10.22 5.94
CA TRP A 88 -1.22 -9.90 7.30
C TRP A 88 -2.44 -9.73 8.21
N MET A 89 -3.46 -8.98 7.77
CA MET A 89 -4.74 -8.85 8.48
C MET A 89 -5.35 -10.22 8.79
N TYR A 90 -5.35 -11.14 7.81
CA TYR A 90 -5.83 -12.50 8.04
C TYR A 90 -4.97 -13.29 9.03
N GLN A 91 -3.64 -13.13 8.97
CA GLN A 91 -2.72 -13.78 9.92
C GLN A 91 -2.98 -13.32 11.36
N GLU A 92 -3.23 -12.03 11.57
CA GLU A 92 -3.53 -11.45 12.89
C GLU A 92 -4.91 -11.85 13.40
N ASN A 93 -5.90 -11.89 12.52
CA ASN A 93 -7.25 -12.32 12.86
C ASN A 93 -7.89 -13.09 11.70
N LYS A 94 -8.04 -14.42 11.87
CA LYS A 94 -8.59 -15.32 10.84
C LYS A 94 -10.04 -15.01 10.43
N ASN A 95 -10.77 -14.23 11.21
CA ASN A 95 -12.15 -13.83 10.94
C ASN A 95 -12.27 -12.39 10.39
N SER A 96 -11.15 -11.68 10.23
CA SER A 96 -11.14 -10.30 9.74
C SER A 96 -11.37 -10.17 8.22
N VAL A 97 -11.29 -11.28 7.49
CA VAL A 97 -11.38 -11.31 6.03
C VAL A 97 -12.36 -12.40 5.59
N GLU A 98 -13.21 -12.07 4.62
CA GLU A 98 -14.20 -12.99 4.08
C GLU A 98 -13.57 -14.23 3.42
N LYS A 99 -14.24 -15.38 3.51
CA LYS A 99 -13.72 -16.68 3.05
C LYS A 99 -13.42 -16.73 1.55
N ASN A 100 -14.25 -16.09 0.73
CA ASN A 100 -14.05 -15.95 -0.72
C ASN A 100 -12.74 -15.20 -1.05
N ILE A 101 -12.45 -14.12 -0.34
CA ILE A 101 -11.23 -13.31 -0.47
C ILE A 101 -10.00 -14.15 -0.10
N ILE A 102 -10.07 -14.89 1.00
CA ILE A 102 -8.98 -15.80 1.43
C ILE A 102 -8.73 -16.91 0.42
N ASN A 103 -9.79 -17.50 -0.14
CA ASN A 103 -9.65 -18.55 -1.16
C ASN A 103 -8.97 -18.02 -2.42
N GLU A 104 -9.22 -16.76 -2.78
CA GLU A 104 -8.58 -16.15 -3.94
C GLU A 104 -7.11 -15.79 -3.64
N LEU A 105 -6.82 -15.22 -2.47
CA LEU A 105 -5.45 -14.91 -2.05
C LEU A 105 -4.56 -16.16 -2.01
N LYS A 106 -5.09 -17.30 -1.57
CA LYS A 106 -4.41 -18.61 -1.63
C LYS A 106 -3.98 -19.03 -3.03
N LYS A 107 -4.74 -18.66 -4.07
CA LYS A 107 -4.43 -19.01 -5.46
C LYS A 107 -3.36 -18.11 -6.07
N ILE A 108 -3.22 -16.88 -5.58
CA ILE A 108 -2.27 -15.91 -6.13
C ILE A 108 -0.84 -16.31 -5.76
N ASP A 109 -0.54 -16.32 -4.46
CA ASP A 109 0.79 -16.71 -3.95
C ASP A 109 0.78 -17.21 -2.50
N GLY A 110 -0.40 -17.60 -2.00
CA GLY A 110 -0.59 -18.06 -0.63
C GLY A 110 -0.93 -16.95 0.36
N LEU A 111 -0.86 -17.28 1.65
CA LEU A 111 -1.26 -16.40 2.76
C LEU A 111 -0.07 -15.92 3.60
N ASN A 112 1.14 -15.92 3.03
CA ASN A 112 2.33 -15.48 3.75
C ASN A 112 2.61 -13.99 3.46
N PRO A 113 2.40 -13.08 4.42
CA PRO A 113 2.63 -11.64 4.21
C PRO A 113 4.10 -11.32 3.90
N GLU A 114 5.03 -12.05 4.54
CA GLU A 114 6.46 -11.87 4.36
C GLU A 114 6.87 -11.91 2.89
N LYS A 115 6.30 -12.87 2.15
CA LYS A 115 6.61 -13.10 0.75
C LYS A 115 6.19 -11.91 -0.12
N TYR A 116 4.97 -11.42 0.07
CA TYR A 116 4.46 -10.27 -0.67
C TYR A 116 5.26 -9.00 -0.35
N LEU A 117 5.47 -8.69 0.93
CA LEU A 117 6.15 -7.44 1.32
C LEU A 117 7.63 -7.45 0.90
N LYS A 118 8.32 -8.59 1.06
CA LYS A 118 9.69 -8.75 0.58
C LYS A 118 9.79 -8.54 -0.92
N ASN A 119 8.96 -9.23 -1.71
CA ASN A 119 8.96 -9.11 -3.17
C ASN A 119 8.70 -7.66 -3.62
N GLY A 120 7.70 -7.01 -3.03
CA GLY A 120 7.36 -5.61 -3.32
C GLY A 120 8.52 -4.65 -3.01
N SER A 121 9.30 -4.92 -1.96
CA SER A 121 10.46 -4.10 -1.61
C SER A 121 11.63 -4.20 -2.60
N GLU A 122 11.66 -5.25 -3.43
CA GLU A 122 12.69 -5.55 -4.42
C GLU A 122 12.28 -5.14 -5.85
N TRP A 123 11.02 -4.75 -6.06
CA TRP A 123 10.46 -4.41 -7.38
C TRP A 123 10.51 -2.91 -7.69
N ASN A 124 11.68 -2.31 -7.48
CA ASN A 124 11.93 -0.87 -7.65
C ASN A 124 12.52 -0.50 -9.03
N LYS A 125 12.32 -1.33 -10.06
CA LYS A 125 12.96 -1.14 -11.38
C LYS A 125 12.48 0.11 -12.12
N GLU A 126 11.28 0.58 -11.81
CA GLU A 126 10.69 1.77 -12.42
C GLU A 126 10.64 2.89 -11.38
N VAL A 127 11.10 4.09 -11.75
CA VAL A 127 11.14 5.28 -10.86
C VAL A 127 9.76 5.56 -10.26
N ARG A 128 8.69 5.40 -11.05
CA ARG A 128 7.30 5.61 -10.58
C ARG A 128 6.88 4.69 -9.42
N TYR A 129 7.62 3.61 -9.18
CA TYR A 129 7.33 2.63 -8.13
C TYR A 129 8.35 2.64 -6.98
N GLU A 130 9.31 3.57 -6.99
CA GLU A 130 10.31 3.66 -5.93
C GLU A 130 9.66 3.88 -4.56
N GLU A 131 8.76 4.85 -4.46
CA GLU A 131 8.12 5.18 -3.17
C GLU A 131 7.28 4.04 -2.61
N ILE A 132 6.52 3.34 -3.45
CA ILE A 132 5.73 2.19 -3.00
C ILE A 132 6.63 0.99 -2.67
N SER A 133 7.78 0.83 -3.33
CA SER A 133 8.76 -0.19 -2.97
C SER A 133 9.41 0.11 -1.61
N ASN A 134 9.67 1.38 -1.34
CA ASN A 134 10.15 1.86 -0.03
C ASN A 134 9.10 1.63 1.06
N LEU A 135 7.82 1.90 0.79
CA LEU A 135 6.71 1.57 1.69
C LEU A 135 6.64 0.07 1.99
N ASN A 136 6.71 -0.78 0.96
CA ASN A 136 6.78 -2.23 1.12
C ASN A 136 7.96 -2.64 2.01
N ARG A 137 9.12 -1.99 1.86
CA ARG A 137 10.31 -2.26 2.66
C ARG A 137 10.10 -1.92 4.13
N ILE A 138 9.48 -0.79 4.44
CA ILE A 138 9.13 -0.42 5.81
C ILE A 138 8.14 -1.43 6.38
N ALA A 139 7.05 -1.72 5.67
CA ALA A 139 6.05 -2.70 6.10
C ALA A 139 6.66 -4.09 6.31
N TYR A 140 7.58 -4.52 5.45
CA TYR A 140 8.32 -5.77 5.60
C TYR A 140 9.15 -5.79 6.89
N GLY A 141 9.89 -4.72 7.18
CA GLY A 141 10.64 -4.58 8.43
C GLY A 141 9.74 -4.64 9.67
N ILE A 142 8.62 -3.92 9.66
CA ILE A 142 7.62 -3.95 10.75
C ILE A 142 7.03 -5.36 10.92
N TYR A 143 6.71 -6.04 9.82
CA TYR A 143 6.26 -7.42 9.87
C TYR A 143 7.31 -8.34 10.52
N LEU A 144 8.58 -8.22 10.13
CA LEU A 144 9.66 -9.01 10.75
C LEU A 144 9.78 -8.73 12.25
N PHE A 145 9.62 -7.47 12.68
CA PHE A 145 9.55 -7.11 14.09
C PHE A 145 8.40 -7.81 14.81
N SER A 146 7.19 -7.82 14.23
CA SER A 146 6.01 -8.50 14.83
C SER A 146 6.19 -10.02 14.93
N GLN A 147 7.04 -10.60 14.08
CA GLN A 147 7.43 -12.01 14.14
C GLN A 147 8.66 -12.29 15.04
N ASN A 148 9.10 -11.31 15.84
CA ASN A 148 10.29 -11.38 16.70
C ASN A 148 11.61 -11.63 15.94
N LYS A 149 11.68 -11.34 14.63
CA LYS A 149 12.87 -11.47 13.79
C LYS A 149 13.69 -10.18 13.82
N TYR A 150 14.14 -9.76 15.00
CA TYR A 150 14.61 -8.39 15.22
C TYR A 150 15.84 -8.00 14.39
N ASN A 151 16.84 -8.89 14.29
CA ASN A 151 18.04 -8.63 13.49
C ASN A 151 17.73 -8.48 12.00
N GLU A 152 16.79 -9.28 11.48
CA GLU A 152 16.36 -9.18 10.07
C GLU A 152 15.57 -7.90 9.82
N SER A 153 14.68 -7.54 10.76
CA SER A 153 13.97 -6.27 10.74
C SER A 153 14.93 -5.07 10.68
N ILE A 154 15.93 -5.03 11.57
CA ILE A 154 16.96 -3.97 11.57
C ILE A 154 17.66 -3.91 10.21
N LYS A 155 18.06 -5.06 9.65
CA LYS A 155 18.74 -5.12 8.35
C LYS A 155 17.88 -4.53 7.22
N VAL A 156 16.58 -4.80 7.21
CA VAL A 156 15.64 -4.29 6.19
C VAL A 156 15.41 -2.79 6.37
N LEU A 157 15.13 -2.35 7.60
CA LEU A 157 14.80 -0.96 7.92
C LEU A 157 16.02 -0.03 7.86
N ASN A 158 17.23 -0.54 8.09
CA ASN A 158 18.46 0.24 8.02
C ASN A 158 19.10 0.24 6.62
N SER A 159 18.36 -0.15 5.59
CA SER A 159 18.84 -0.04 4.21
C SER A 159 18.86 1.41 3.73
N GLN A 160 19.74 1.73 2.78
CA GLN A 160 19.89 3.09 2.21
C GLN A 160 18.60 3.70 1.64
N TYR A 161 17.60 2.87 1.34
CA TYR A 161 16.33 3.30 0.75
C TYR A 161 15.36 3.89 1.77
N VAL A 162 15.44 3.46 3.04
CA VAL A 162 14.44 3.81 4.07
C VAL A 162 15.04 4.18 5.43
N SER A 163 16.36 4.07 5.63
CA SER A 163 17.03 4.36 6.91
C SER A 163 16.85 5.81 7.39
N GLU A 164 16.54 6.72 6.48
CA GLU A 164 16.29 8.14 6.79
C GLU A 164 14.81 8.45 7.07
N ARG A 165 13.89 7.48 6.87
CA ARG A 165 12.47 7.65 7.18
C ARG A 165 12.24 7.53 8.68
N SER A 166 11.47 8.46 9.24
CA SER A 166 11.23 8.53 10.69
C SER A 166 10.57 7.25 11.22
N LEU A 167 9.62 6.68 10.47
CA LEU A 167 8.96 5.43 10.84
C LEU A 167 9.91 4.23 10.85
N ALA A 168 10.85 4.15 9.91
CA ALA A 168 11.86 3.08 9.90
C ALA A 168 12.79 3.20 11.11
N GLN A 169 13.23 4.42 11.44
CA GLN A 169 14.07 4.71 12.60
C GLN A 169 13.37 4.35 13.91
N LEU A 170 12.08 4.69 14.05
CA LEU A 170 11.29 4.34 15.21
C LEU A 170 11.23 2.82 15.43
N TYR A 171 10.97 2.05 14.37
CA TYR A 171 10.95 0.60 14.49
C TYR A 171 12.36 0.01 14.70
N ILE A 172 13.42 0.59 14.17
CA ILE A 172 14.80 0.19 14.52
C ILE A 172 15.04 0.38 16.03
N ALA A 173 14.58 1.49 16.61
CA ALA A 173 14.67 1.74 18.05
C ALA A 173 13.95 0.63 18.84
N PHE A 174 12.72 0.28 18.44
CA PHE A 174 11.97 -0.82 19.07
C PHE A 174 12.68 -2.17 18.95
N ASN A 175 13.31 -2.47 17.81
CA ASN A 175 14.09 -3.69 17.65
C ASN A 175 15.29 -3.74 18.62
N TYR A 176 16.05 -2.65 18.74
CA TYR A 176 17.17 -2.59 19.68
C TYR A 176 16.72 -2.68 21.15
N LEU A 177 15.57 -2.10 21.48
CA LEU A 177 14.97 -2.24 22.80
C LEU A 177 14.65 -3.70 23.13
N GLN A 178 14.03 -4.45 22.19
CA GLN A 178 13.77 -5.89 22.37
C GLN A 178 15.06 -6.71 22.50
N LEU A 179 16.14 -6.28 21.85
CA LEU A 179 17.48 -6.87 21.97
C LEU A 179 18.26 -6.41 23.22
N LYS A 180 17.65 -5.63 24.11
CA LYS A 180 18.27 -5.07 25.33
C LYS A 180 19.51 -4.20 25.04
N ARG A 181 19.53 -3.53 23.88
CA ARG A 181 20.55 -2.56 23.44
C ARG A 181 19.99 -1.15 23.60
N THR A 182 19.84 -0.71 24.85
CA THR A 182 19.17 0.55 25.19
C THR A 182 19.88 1.78 24.62
N ASP A 183 21.22 1.74 24.57
CA ASP A 183 22.06 2.76 23.93
C ASP A 183 21.67 3.02 22.47
N LEU A 184 21.52 1.94 21.69
CA LEU A 184 21.12 2.03 20.29
C LEU A 184 19.64 2.35 20.14
N ALA A 185 18.79 1.85 21.04
CA ALA A 185 17.37 2.18 21.05
C ALA A 185 17.16 3.69 21.22
N ASP A 186 17.82 4.30 22.20
CA ASP A 186 17.73 5.73 22.48
C ASP A 186 18.29 6.58 21.33
N PHE A 187 19.40 6.14 20.72
CA PHE A 187 19.96 6.81 19.54
C PHE A 187 18.96 6.87 18.38
N TYR A 188 18.36 5.74 18.01
CA TYR A 188 17.39 5.71 16.90
C TYR A 188 16.06 6.36 17.25
N LEU A 189 15.63 6.31 18.51
CA LEU A 189 14.42 7.00 18.98
C LEU A 189 14.58 8.53 18.83
N ASN A 190 15.73 9.07 19.25
CA ASN A 190 16.04 10.49 19.05
C ASN A 190 16.12 10.85 17.57
N LYS A 191 16.72 9.99 16.73
CA LYS A 191 16.75 10.20 15.27
C LYS A 191 15.34 10.27 14.68
N ALA A 192 14.45 9.37 15.09
CA ALA A 192 13.07 9.32 14.62
C ALA A 192 12.26 10.56 15.04
N CYS A 193 12.34 10.95 16.32
CA CYS A 193 11.54 12.04 16.86
C CYS A 193 12.05 13.45 16.49
N ASN A 194 13.32 13.58 16.14
CA ASN A 194 13.92 14.83 15.67
C ASN A 194 14.11 14.84 14.14
N ASN A 195 13.44 13.95 13.41
CA ASN A 195 13.53 13.89 11.96
C ASN A 195 12.88 15.13 11.33
N PRO A 196 13.56 15.89 10.45
CA PRO A 196 12.97 17.05 9.79
C PRO A 196 11.73 16.73 8.93
N GLN A 197 11.58 15.48 8.53
CA GLN A 197 10.46 14.96 7.76
C GLN A 197 9.75 13.86 8.56
N ILE A 198 9.36 14.19 9.79
CA ILE A 198 8.66 13.26 10.68
C ILE A 198 7.29 12.88 10.09
N ASP A 199 7.03 11.58 10.05
CA ASP A 199 5.74 11.02 9.63
C ASP A 199 4.70 11.30 10.72
N ASN A 200 3.45 11.60 10.35
CA ASN A 200 2.39 11.95 11.33
C ASN A 200 2.21 10.88 12.43
N SER A 201 2.28 9.59 12.07
CA SER A 201 2.17 8.49 13.02
C SER A 201 3.34 8.43 14.02
N VAL A 202 4.52 8.92 13.64
CA VAL A 202 5.69 9.03 14.50
C VAL A 202 5.59 10.28 15.37
N PHE A 203 5.10 11.39 14.80
CA PHE A 203 4.85 12.62 15.54
C PHE A 203 3.92 12.39 16.73
N GLU A 204 2.78 11.71 16.51
CA GLU A 204 1.83 11.38 17.58
C GLU A 204 2.46 10.52 18.68
N PHE A 205 3.30 9.55 18.31
CA PHE A 205 4.05 8.75 19.26
C PHE A 205 5.03 9.60 20.08
N CYS A 206 5.83 10.45 19.41
CA CYS A 206 6.85 11.28 20.04
C CYS A 206 6.26 12.38 20.93
N ALA A 207 5.13 12.99 20.54
CA ALA A 207 4.46 14.01 21.34
C ALA A 207 4.04 13.49 22.74
N ASN A 208 3.70 12.21 22.81
CA ASN A 208 3.23 11.54 24.02
C ASN A 208 4.33 10.82 24.83
N SER A 209 5.59 10.84 24.36
CA SER A 209 6.69 10.13 25.01
C SER A 209 7.40 10.97 26.06
N ALA A 210 7.37 10.52 27.33
CA ALA A 210 8.04 11.16 28.46
C ALA A 210 9.57 11.03 28.44
N SER A 211 10.11 10.19 27.55
CA SER A 211 11.53 9.79 27.52
C SER A 211 12.41 10.65 26.60
N LEU A 212 11.83 11.62 25.90
CA LEU A 212 12.55 12.38 24.88
C LEU A 212 13.34 13.54 25.46
N ASN A 213 14.63 13.58 25.14
CA ASN A 213 15.46 14.76 25.34
C ASN A 213 15.17 15.72 24.17
N ARG A 214 14.18 16.59 24.36
CA ARG A 214 13.79 17.59 23.35
C ARG A 214 14.88 18.66 23.34
N GLU A 215 15.78 18.62 22.35
CA GLU A 215 16.48 19.85 21.98
C GLU A 215 15.40 20.85 21.55
N ASN A 216 15.44 22.09 22.03
CA ASN A 216 14.41 23.10 21.79
C ASN A 216 14.09 23.21 20.29
N ILE A 217 13.00 22.60 19.85
CA ILE A 217 12.40 22.84 18.54
C ILE A 217 11.41 23.98 18.77
N ASP A 218 11.85 25.21 18.47
CA ASP A 218 10.91 26.30 18.22
C ASP A 218 10.15 25.94 16.93
N TRP A 219 8.86 25.61 17.09
CA TRP A 219 7.94 25.31 15.99
C TRP A 219 7.39 26.59 15.37
#